data_AF-R9KM66-F1
#
_entry.id   AF-R9KM66-F1
#
_cell.length_a   1.000
_cell.length_b   1.000
_cell.length_c   1.000
_cell.angle_alpha   90.00
_cell.angle_beta   90.00
_cell.angle_gamma   90.00
#
_symmetry.space_group_name_H-M   'P 1'
#
loop_
_entity.id
_entity.type
_entity.pdbx_description
1 polymer ?
#
loop_
_entity_poly.entity_id
_entity_poly.type
_entity_poly.pdbx_seq_one_letter_code
_entity_poly.pdbx_strand_id
1 'polypeptide(L)'
;MGEENQYYLRDHHEPIVSREIWDKAEEIRMKRSRNKVVETTGNRERYTRQYSFSSMCECAYCGHKLTRRTRHSRSDYEKPVWQCMNATKNGIANCPNCKAVDEAILEGAFLDAFGLLAGNFDDVLDVVLSYVAESADSDENMRKKQQIDKDISSLESKKSRMTDMLIDGTISKEVYEESQRFSFLPQPI
;
A
#
# COMPACT_ATOMS: atom_id res chain seq x y z
N MET A 1 -44.98 2.77 -19.27
CA MET A 1 -44.54 2.05 -18.06
C MET A 1 -45.17 0.68 -18.15
N GLY A 2 -44.36 -0.38 -18.22
CA GLY A 2 -44.84 -1.75 -18.27
C GLY A 2 -44.12 -2.53 -17.19
N GLU A 3 -44.84 -2.84 -16.11
CA GLU A 3 -44.38 -3.74 -15.05
C GLU A 3 -45.01 -5.10 -15.33
N GLU A 4 -44.34 -5.92 -16.15
CA GLU A 4 -44.66 -7.34 -16.28
C GLU A 4 -43.64 -8.18 -15.49
N ASN A 5 -44.10 -9.32 -15.00
CA ASN A 5 -43.29 -10.26 -14.25
C ASN A 5 -42.15 -10.80 -15.13
N GLN A 6 -40.91 -10.50 -14.75
CA GLN A 6 -39.72 -11.07 -15.39
C GLN A 6 -39.38 -12.41 -14.74
N TYR A 7 -39.29 -13.47 -15.55
CA TYR A 7 -38.89 -14.79 -15.10
C TYR A 7 -37.50 -15.14 -15.65
N TYR A 8 -36.58 -15.50 -14.76
CA TYR A 8 -35.24 -15.95 -15.14
C TYR A 8 -35.23 -17.47 -15.32
N LEU A 9 -35.22 -17.92 -16.57
CA LEU A 9 -35.10 -19.34 -16.90
C LEU A 9 -33.62 -19.73 -17.03
N ARG A 10 -33.17 -20.67 -16.19
CA ARG A 10 -31.79 -21.19 -16.26
C ARG A 10 -31.62 -22.09 -17.47
N ASP A 11 -30.45 -21.97 -18.12
CA ASP A 11 -29.96 -22.90 -19.16
C ASP A 11 -30.87 -23.05 -20.39
N HIS A 12 -31.56 -21.98 -20.78
CA HIS A 12 -32.41 -21.97 -21.99
C HIS A 12 -31.61 -22.05 -23.31
N HIS A 13 -30.30 -21.78 -23.28
CA HIS A 13 -29.41 -21.89 -24.43
C HIS A 13 -28.02 -22.29 -23.98
N GLU A 14 -27.24 -22.85 -24.91
CA GLU A 14 -25.84 -23.16 -24.67
C GLU A 14 -25.09 -21.88 -24.28
N PRO A 15 -24.42 -21.87 -23.12
CA PRO A 15 -23.81 -20.66 -22.61
C PRO A 15 -22.57 -20.26 -23.42
N ILE A 16 -22.46 -18.97 -23.74
CA ILE A 16 -21.28 -18.42 -24.46
C ILE A 16 -20.02 -18.46 -23.58
N VAL A 17 -20.19 -18.31 -22.26
CA VAL A 17 -19.13 -18.38 -21.26
C VAL A 17 -19.58 -19.24 -20.09
N SER A 18 -18.65 -19.93 -19.43
CA SER A 18 -19.00 -20.74 -18.27
C SER A 18 -19.58 -19.89 -17.14
N ARG A 19 -20.45 -20.51 -16.33
CA ARG A 19 -21.08 -19.85 -15.18
C ARG A 19 -20.05 -19.24 -14.22
N GLU A 20 -18.97 -19.97 -13.98
CA GLU A 20 -17.88 -19.51 -13.11
C GLU A 20 -17.19 -18.24 -13.63
N ILE A 21 -16.99 -18.13 -14.95
CA ILE A 21 -16.39 -16.94 -15.57
C ILE A 21 -17.37 -15.76 -15.49
N TRP A 22 -18.66 -16.02 -15.74
CA TRP A 22 -19.70 -15.02 -15.61
C TRP A 22 -19.79 -14.47 -14.18
N ASP A 23 -19.82 -15.35 -13.19
CA ASP A 23 -19.97 -14.98 -11.79
C ASP A 23 -18.74 -14.19 -11.30
N LYS A 24 -17.52 -14.59 -11.70
CA LYS A 24 -16.29 -13.82 -11.43
C LYS A 24 -16.31 -12.44 -12.10
N ALA A 25 -16.78 -12.37 -13.35
CA ALA A 25 -16.91 -11.09 -14.06
C ALA A 25 -17.94 -10.17 -13.40
N GLU A 26 -19.07 -10.73 -12.94
CA GLU A 26 -20.12 -10.01 -12.23
C GLU A 26 -19.62 -9.51 -10.87
N GLU A 27 -18.83 -10.31 -10.14
CA GLU A 27 -18.18 -9.88 -8.90
C GLU A 27 -17.25 -8.68 -9.13
N ILE A 28 -16.42 -8.73 -10.18
CA ILE A 28 -15.55 -7.60 -10.56
C ILE A 28 -16.38 -6.37 -10.96
N ARG A 29 -17.48 -6.57 -11.71
CA ARG A 29 -18.40 -5.50 -12.12
C ARG A 29 -19.03 -4.84 -10.89
N MET A 30 -19.50 -5.63 -9.93
CA MET A 30 -20.11 -5.16 -8.69
C MET A 30 -19.09 -4.43 -7.80
N LYS A 31 -17.86 -4.94 -7.69
CA LYS A 31 -16.76 -4.27 -6.96
C LYS A 31 -16.43 -2.90 -7.56
N ARG A 32 -16.40 -2.79 -8.90
CA ARG A 32 -16.23 -1.50 -9.61
C ARG A 32 -17.44 -0.58 -9.46
N SER A 33 -18.65 -1.13 -9.33
CA SER A 33 -19.89 -0.40 -9.18
C SER A 33 -20.06 0.21 -7.77
N ARG A 34 -19.71 -0.55 -6.72
CA ARG A 34 -19.80 -0.11 -5.32
C ARG A 34 -19.03 1.19 -5.05
N ASN A 35 -17.88 1.37 -5.68
CA ASN A 35 -17.07 2.59 -5.53
C ASN A 35 -17.61 3.80 -6.34
N LYS A 36 -18.71 3.66 -7.09
CA LYS A 36 -19.35 4.77 -7.83
C LYS A 36 -20.55 5.37 -7.12
N VAL A 37 -21.06 4.73 -6.08
CA VAL A 37 -22.38 5.01 -5.53
C VAL A 37 -22.26 5.34 -4.04
N VAL A 38 -21.79 6.56 -3.74
CA VAL A 38 -22.26 7.27 -2.55
C VAL A 38 -23.57 7.95 -2.96
N GLU A 39 -24.65 7.17 -2.95
CA GLU A 39 -26.02 7.60 -3.28
C GLU A 39 -26.63 8.42 -2.13
N THR A 40 -25.99 9.53 -1.75
CA THR A 40 -26.61 10.44 -0.77
C THR A 40 -26.16 11.89 -0.83
N THR A 41 -25.10 12.20 -1.56
CA THR A 41 -24.73 13.59 -1.83
C THR A 41 -24.39 13.67 -3.32
N GLY A 42 -24.82 14.69 -4.05
CA GLY A 42 -24.61 14.82 -5.51
C GLY A 42 -23.16 14.97 -5.97
N ASN A 43 -22.21 14.39 -5.23
CA ASN A 43 -20.78 14.51 -5.31
C ASN A 43 -20.21 13.21 -5.90
N ARG A 44 -20.22 13.09 -7.23
CA ARG A 44 -19.61 11.95 -7.92
C ARG A 44 -18.09 11.98 -7.72
N GLU A 45 -17.54 11.00 -7.01
CA GLU A 45 -16.10 10.78 -6.98
C GLU A 45 -15.63 10.24 -8.34
N ARG A 46 -14.92 11.07 -9.10
CA ARG A 46 -14.28 10.60 -10.35
C ARG A 46 -13.04 9.80 -9.97
N TYR A 47 -13.05 8.51 -10.31
CA TYR A 47 -11.94 7.57 -10.10
C TYR A 47 -10.63 7.97 -10.80
N THR A 48 -10.69 8.74 -11.90
CA THR A 48 -9.48 9.22 -12.59
C THR A 48 -8.91 10.42 -11.85
N ARG A 49 -7.89 10.19 -11.00
CA ARG A 49 -7.09 11.24 -10.35
C ARG A 49 -6.21 11.95 -11.38
N GLN A 50 -6.83 12.75 -12.25
CA GLN A 50 -6.13 13.47 -13.33
C GLN A 50 -5.14 14.52 -12.80
N TYR A 51 -5.40 15.07 -11.61
CA TYR A 51 -4.59 16.10 -10.95
C TYR A 51 -4.40 15.80 -9.46
N SER A 52 -3.32 16.30 -8.86
CA SER A 52 -2.84 15.98 -7.51
C SER A 52 -3.91 16.03 -6.41
N PHE A 53 -4.80 17.04 -6.44
CA PHE A 53 -5.85 17.22 -5.40
C PHE A 53 -7.25 16.78 -5.85
N SER A 54 -7.35 16.03 -6.95
CA SER A 54 -8.65 15.59 -7.48
C SER A 54 -9.37 14.73 -6.42
N SER A 55 -10.64 15.04 -6.17
CA SER A 55 -11.48 14.39 -5.13
C SER A 55 -10.97 14.49 -3.67
N MET A 56 -9.84 15.15 -3.43
CA MET A 56 -9.23 15.28 -2.10
C MET A 56 -9.77 16.48 -1.32
N CYS A 57 -9.96 17.62 -1.99
CA CYS A 57 -10.34 18.86 -1.30
C CYS A 57 -11.86 19.11 -1.32
N GLU A 58 -12.37 19.63 -0.19
CA GLU A 58 -13.78 20.00 0.00
C GLU A 58 -13.92 21.48 0.35
N CYS A 59 -15.04 22.08 -0.06
CA CYS A 59 -15.37 23.45 0.28
C CYS A 59 -15.86 23.53 1.72
N ALA A 60 -15.13 24.26 2.57
CA ALA A 60 -15.49 24.45 3.98
C ALA A 60 -16.90 25.06 4.22
N TYR A 61 -17.46 25.76 3.23
CA TYR A 61 -18.76 26.42 3.37
C TYR A 61 -19.96 25.55 2.98
N CYS A 62 -19.80 24.65 2.00
CA CYS A 62 -20.94 23.89 1.44
C CYS A 62 -20.67 22.39 1.27
N GLY A 63 -19.51 21.89 1.71
CA GLY A 63 -19.12 20.47 1.68
C GLY A 63 -18.90 19.86 0.29
N HIS A 64 -19.17 20.60 -0.80
CA HIS A 64 -18.94 20.09 -2.14
C HIS A 64 -17.45 20.02 -2.47
N LYS A 65 -17.04 19.08 -3.34
CA LYS A 65 -15.64 18.94 -3.75
C LYS A 65 -15.16 20.20 -4.49
N LEU A 66 -13.85 20.45 -4.40
CA LEU A 66 -13.19 21.44 -5.24
C LEU A 66 -12.87 20.83 -6.62
N THR A 67 -12.88 21.68 -7.64
CA THR A 67 -12.52 21.33 -9.02
C THR A 67 -11.40 22.23 -9.51
N ARG A 68 -10.40 21.62 -10.17
CA ARG A 68 -9.32 22.36 -10.81
C ARG A 68 -9.82 23.09 -12.05
N ARG A 69 -9.45 24.36 -12.17
CA ARG A 69 -9.72 25.24 -13.32
C ARG A 69 -8.46 26.03 -13.63
N THR A 70 -8.41 26.60 -14.82
CA THR A 70 -7.33 27.47 -15.26
C THR A 70 -7.84 28.91 -15.31
N ARG A 71 -7.22 29.81 -14.55
CA ARG A 71 -7.42 31.26 -14.65
C ARG A 71 -6.46 31.83 -15.69
N HIS A 72 -6.91 32.84 -16.43
CA HIS A 72 -6.14 33.47 -17.51
C HIS A 72 -5.59 32.46 -18.54
N SER A 73 -6.42 31.48 -18.89
CA SER A 73 -6.06 30.45 -19.87
C SER A 73 -5.61 31.11 -21.18
N ARG A 74 -4.57 30.54 -21.81
CA ARG A 74 -3.99 31.02 -23.08
C ARG A 74 -3.27 32.37 -22.97
N SER A 75 -2.74 32.70 -21.79
CA SER A 75 -1.87 33.86 -21.57
C SER A 75 -0.64 33.45 -20.75
N ASP A 76 0.39 34.29 -20.73
CA ASP A 76 1.59 34.08 -19.91
C ASP A 76 1.31 34.10 -18.40
N TYR A 77 0.11 34.56 -18.00
CA TYR A 77 -0.36 34.59 -16.62
C TYR A 77 -1.28 33.42 -16.28
N GLU A 78 -1.21 32.33 -17.05
CA GLU A 78 -1.98 31.11 -16.80
C GLU A 78 -1.70 30.58 -15.39
N LYS A 79 -2.76 30.47 -14.58
CA LYS A 79 -2.65 30.00 -13.20
C LYS A 79 -3.71 28.95 -12.90
N PRO A 80 -3.31 27.75 -12.46
CA PRO A 80 -4.26 26.76 -12.00
C PRO A 80 -4.81 27.11 -10.62
N VAL A 81 -6.13 27.01 -10.51
CA VAL A 81 -6.90 27.35 -9.30
C VAL A 81 -7.91 26.26 -8.99
N TRP A 82 -8.16 26.04 -7.72
CA TRP A 82 -9.16 25.11 -7.20
C TRP A 82 -10.39 25.88 -6.72
N GLN A 83 -11.56 25.54 -7.26
CA GLN A 83 -12.81 26.26 -7.01
C GLN A 83 -13.93 25.31 -6.60
N CYS A 84 -14.85 25.80 -5.76
CA CYS A 84 -16.01 25.05 -5.31
C CYS A 84 -16.87 24.59 -6.50
N MET A 85 -17.14 23.29 -6.58
CA MET A 85 -17.97 22.73 -7.65
C MET A 85 -19.39 23.31 -7.65
N ASN A 86 -20.00 23.47 -6.46
CA ASN A 86 -21.36 24.00 -6.33
C ASN A 86 -21.47 25.44 -6.89
N ALA A 87 -20.54 26.33 -6.50
CA ALA A 87 -20.49 27.69 -7.04
C ALA A 87 -20.22 27.73 -8.55
N THR A 88 -19.42 26.79 -9.07
CA THR A 88 -19.07 26.77 -10.49
C THR A 88 -20.20 26.24 -11.35
N LYS A 89 -20.91 25.20 -10.88
CA LYS A 89 -21.96 24.52 -11.64
C LYS A 89 -23.33 25.17 -11.47
N ASN A 90 -23.66 25.56 -10.25
CA ASN A 90 -24.96 26.10 -9.89
C ASN A 90 -24.92 27.61 -9.66
N GLY A 91 -23.75 28.25 -9.78
CA GLY A 91 -23.57 29.70 -9.62
C GLY A 91 -23.16 30.11 -8.20
N ILE A 92 -22.49 31.26 -8.09
CA ILE A 92 -21.91 31.77 -6.84
C ILE A 92 -22.94 31.98 -5.74
N ALA A 93 -24.21 32.24 -6.09
CA ALA A 93 -25.31 32.36 -5.13
C ALA A 93 -25.49 31.10 -4.25
N ASN A 94 -25.12 29.92 -4.75
CA ASN A 94 -25.22 28.66 -4.02
C ASN A 94 -24.04 28.41 -3.06
N CYS A 95 -22.97 29.19 -3.16
CA CYS A 95 -21.87 29.20 -2.19
C CYS A 95 -21.16 30.56 -2.21
N PRO A 96 -21.75 31.62 -1.63
CA PRO A 96 -21.28 33.00 -1.82
C PRO A 96 -19.90 33.28 -1.24
N ASN A 97 -19.55 32.57 -0.17
CA ASN A 97 -18.32 32.79 0.58
C ASN A 97 -17.12 31.98 0.05
N CYS A 98 -17.34 31.06 -0.90
CA CYS A 98 -16.24 30.30 -1.45
C CYS A 98 -15.31 31.18 -2.27
N LYS A 99 -14.01 30.91 -2.16
CA LYS A 99 -12.97 31.57 -2.94
C LYS A 99 -12.17 30.54 -3.72
N ALA A 100 -11.67 30.97 -4.88
CA ALA A 100 -10.69 30.19 -5.62
C ALA A 100 -9.39 30.17 -4.82
N VAL A 101 -8.75 29.01 -4.73
CA VAL A 101 -7.45 28.84 -4.10
C VAL A 101 -6.44 28.49 -5.18
N ASP A 102 -5.32 29.21 -5.23
CA ASP A 102 -4.25 28.91 -6.17
C ASP A 102 -3.65 27.53 -5.85
N GLU A 103 -3.35 26.74 -6.88
CA GLU A 103 -2.83 25.37 -6.69
C GLU A 103 -1.55 25.35 -5.86
N ALA A 104 -0.66 26.34 -6.06
CA ALA A 104 0.57 26.49 -5.29
C ALA A 104 0.34 26.66 -3.77
N ILE A 105 -0.77 27.28 -3.36
CA ILE A 105 -1.11 27.45 -1.95
C ILE A 105 -1.50 26.08 -1.35
N LEU A 106 -2.25 25.27 -2.11
CA LEU A 106 -2.61 23.92 -1.68
C LEU A 106 -1.38 23.00 -1.62
N GLU A 107 -0.46 23.11 -2.57
CA GLU A 107 0.81 22.38 -2.56
C GLU A 107 1.66 22.74 -1.35
N GLY A 108 1.83 24.04 -1.06
CA GLY A 108 2.54 24.50 0.14
C GLY A 108 1.90 23.98 1.43
N ALA A 109 0.58 24.17 1.59
CA ALA A 109 -0.14 23.69 2.76
C ALA A 109 -0.06 22.15 2.92
N PHE A 110 -0.06 21.41 1.82
CA PHE A 110 0.11 19.96 1.85
C PHE A 110 1.52 19.59 2.31
N LEU A 111 2.56 20.23 1.78
CA LEU A 111 3.95 19.97 2.18
C LEU A 111 4.19 20.33 3.65
N ASP A 112 3.62 21.42 4.14
CA ASP A 112 3.70 21.82 5.55
C ASP A 112 3.03 20.78 6.45
N ALA A 113 1.79 20.39 6.12
CA ALA A 113 1.06 19.37 6.86
C ALA A 113 1.76 18.00 6.81
N PHE A 114 2.29 17.65 5.64
CA PHE A 114 3.07 16.43 5.46
C PHE A 114 4.38 16.47 6.24
N GLY A 115 5.06 17.63 6.31
CA GLY A 115 6.26 17.83 7.10
C GLY A 115 6.01 17.66 8.60
N LEU A 116 4.89 18.17 9.11
CA LEU A 116 4.47 17.95 10.49
C LEU A 116 4.16 16.47 10.77
N LEU A 117 3.53 15.77 9.83
CA LEU A 117 3.30 14.33 9.94
C LEU A 117 4.61 13.54 9.86
N ALA A 118 5.50 13.91 8.94
CA ALA A 118 6.80 13.29 8.71
C ALA A 118 7.72 13.42 9.94
N GLY A 119 7.74 14.59 10.58
CA GLY A 119 8.52 14.83 11.80
C GLY A 119 8.08 13.99 13.00
N ASN A 120 6.83 13.51 13.01
CA ASN A 120 6.32 12.62 14.06
C ASN A 120 6.65 11.14 13.80
N PHE A 121 7.28 10.77 12.67
CA PHE A 121 7.67 9.37 12.45
C PHE A 121 8.86 8.96 13.31
N ASP A 122 9.73 9.89 13.75
CA ASP A 122 10.83 9.56 14.65
C ASP A 122 10.30 9.06 16.00
N ASP A 123 9.29 9.73 16.57
CA ASP A 123 8.64 9.30 17.81
C ASP A 123 7.97 7.92 17.67
N VAL A 124 7.33 7.66 16.53
CA VAL A 124 6.69 6.36 16.24
C VAL A 124 7.75 5.27 16.02
N LEU A 125 8.84 5.59 15.34
CA LEU A 125 9.95 4.69 15.11
C LEU A 125 10.64 4.33 16.43
N ASP A 126 10.81 5.27 17.34
CA ASP A 126 11.40 5.03 18.67
C ASP A 126 10.54 4.07 19.50
N VAL A 127 9.21 4.21 19.48
CA VAL A 127 8.29 3.28 20.16
C VAL A 127 8.32 1.88 19.54
N VAL A 128 8.41 1.79 18.22
CA VAL A 128 8.54 0.49 17.53
C VAL A 128 9.89 -0.14 17.82
N LEU A 129 10.97 0.64 17.79
CA LEU A 129 12.33 0.19 18.10
C LEU A 129 12.45 -0.26 19.56
N SER A 130 11.83 0.44 20.52
CA SER A 130 11.82 0.04 21.93
C SER A 130 11.09 -1.27 22.14
N TYR A 131 9.92 -1.46 21.50
CA TYR A 131 9.18 -2.71 21.57
C TYR A 131 9.94 -3.88 20.92
N VAL A 132 10.58 -3.63 19.78
CA VAL A 132 11.43 -4.64 19.12
C VAL A 132 12.61 -5.00 20.00
N ALA A 133 13.29 -4.02 20.62
CA ALA A 133 14.39 -4.27 21.55
C ALA A 133 13.95 -5.08 22.77
N GLU A 134 12.84 -4.73 23.41
CA GLU A 134 12.27 -5.49 24.54
C GLU A 134 11.89 -6.93 24.15
N SER A 135 11.34 -7.13 22.95
CA SER A 135 11.01 -8.47 22.45
C SER A 135 12.26 -9.30 22.14
N ALA A 136 13.32 -8.66 21.65
CA ALA A 136 14.60 -9.30 21.35
C ALA A 136 15.34 -9.72 22.64
N ASP A 137 15.22 -8.92 23.70
CA ASP A 137 15.78 -9.20 25.04
C ASP A 137 14.93 -10.14 25.90
N SER A 138 13.85 -10.71 25.35
CA SER A 138 13.10 -11.74 26.07
C SER A 138 14.01 -12.90 26.50
N ASP A 139 13.85 -13.36 27.73
CA ASP A 139 14.67 -14.43 28.33
C ASP A 139 14.73 -15.70 27.46
N GLU A 140 13.67 -15.97 26.70
CA GLU A 140 13.62 -17.09 25.76
C GLU A 140 14.57 -16.88 24.57
N ASN A 141 14.60 -15.68 23.98
CA ASN A 141 15.50 -15.33 22.89
C ASN A 141 16.95 -15.27 23.36
N MET A 142 17.21 -14.76 24.57
CA MET A 142 18.56 -14.76 25.14
C MET A 142 19.08 -16.18 25.38
N ARG A 143 18.23 -17.10 25.84
CA ARG A 143 18.58 -18.53 25.96
C ARG A 143 18.82 -19.19 24.60
N LYS A 144 17.99 -18.92 23.59
CA LYS A 144 18.19 -19.43 22.21
C LYS A 144 19.49 -18.91 21.61
N LYS A 145 19.81 -17.63 21.79
CA LYS A 145 21.09 -17.04 21.36
C LYS A 145 22.27 -17.73 22.01
N GLN A 146 22.26 -17.90 23.34
CA GLN A 146 23.31 -18.63 24.06
C GLN A 146 23.47 -20.08 23.59
N GLN A 147 22.37 -20.75 23.22
CA GLN A 147 22.43 -22.11 22.69
C GLN A 147 23.06 -22.14 21.29
N ILE A 148 22.67 -21.23 20.41
CA ILE A 148 23.24 -21.09 19.08
C ILE A 148 24.74 -20.77 19.16
N ASP A 149 25.17 -19.88 20.05
CA ASP A 149 26.59 -19.55 20.23
C ASP A 149 27.41 -20.76 20.72
N LYS A 150 26.84 -21.58 21.61
CA LYS A 150 27.47 -22.84 22.04
C LYS A 150 27.58 -23.85 20.89
N ASP A 151 26.53 -23.95 20.07
CA ASP A 151 26.52 -24.86 18.93
C ASP A 151 27.54 -24.43 17.87
N ILE A 152 27.66 -23.13 17.61
CA ILE A 152 28.70 -22.56 16.73
C ILE A 152 30.09 -22.91 17.27
N SER A 153 30.38 -22.67 18.54
CA SER A 153 31.68 -22.98 19.14
C SER A 153 32.04 -24.47 19.07
N SER A 154 31.04 -25.34 19.27
CA SER A 154 31.17 -26.80 19.12
C SER A 154 31.49 -27.20 17.67
N LEU A 155 30.80 -26.60 16.70
CA LEU A 155 31.03 -26.83 15.27
C LEU A 155 32.40 -26.32 14.82
N GLU A 156 32.82 -25.14 15.27
CA GLU A 156 34.15 -24.59 15.01
C GLU A 156 35.26 -25.48 15.57
N SER A 157 35.07 -25.99 16.79
CA SER A 157 36.01 -26.94 17.42
C SER A 157 36.12 -28.24 16.63
N LYS A 158 34.99 -28.78 16.13
CA LYS A 158 34.98 -29.97 15.27
C LYS A 158 35.68 -29.71 13.94
N LYS A 159 35.44 -28.54 13.34
CA LYS A 159 36.11 -28.12 12.09
C LYS A 159 37.63 -28.03 12.28
N SER A 160 38.07 -27.38 13.37
CA SER A 160 39.50 -27.28 13.73
C SER A 160 40.12 -28.66 13.92
N ARG A 161 39.44 -29.56 14.64
CA ARG A 161 39.94 -30.92 14.86
C ARG A 161 40.07 -31.72 13.55
N MET A 162 39.14 -31.53 12.62
CA MET A 162 39.24 -32.16 11.30
C MET A 162 40.38 -31.60 10.46
N THR A 163 40.66 -30.29 10.53
CA THR A 163 41.82 -29.71 9.87
C THR A 163 43.12 -30.23 10.45
N ASP A 164 43.20 -30.40 11.77
CA ASP A 164 44.40 -30.95 12.44
C ASP A 164 44.65 -32.41 12.01
N MET A 165 43.60 -33.24 11.95
CA MET A 165 43.71 -34.64 11.48
C MET A 165 44.17 -34.77 10.03
N LEU A 166 43.85 -33.78 9.17
CA LEU A 166 44.34 -33.74 7.78
C LEU A 166 45.83 -33.38 7.73
N ILE A 167 46.27 -32.45 8.57
CA ILE A 167 47.68 -32.04 8.67
C ILE A 167 48.54 -33.21 9.17
N ASP A 168 48.05 -33.95 10.16
CA ASP A 168 48.73 -35.14 10.73
C ASP A 168 48.69 -36.36 9.79
N GLY A 169 48.06 -36.26 8.62
CA GLY A 169 47.95 -37.33 7.63
C GLY A 169 47.07 -38.50 8.06
N THR A 170 46.29 -38.34 9.13
CA THR A 170 45.39 -39.38 9.67
C THR A 170 44.18 -39.58 8.76
N ILE A 171 43.74 -38.54 8.06
CA ILE A 171 42.70 -38.58 7.03
C ILE A 171 43.25 -38.12 5.68
N SER A 172 42.77 -38.71 4.58
CA SER A 172 43.16 -38.28 3.24
C SER A 172 42.42 -37.01 2.83
N LYS A 173 43.00 -36.30 1.85
CA LYS A 173 42.41 -35.07 1.31
C LYS A 173 41.02 -35.31 0.72
N GLU A 174 40.80 -36.47 0.08
CA GLU A 174 39.51 -36.83 -0.51
C GLU A 174 38.41 -36.99 0.57
N VAL A 175 38.74 -37.60 1.71
CA VAL A 175 37.81 -37.79 2.84
C VAL A 175 37.44 -36.45 3.51
N TYR A 176 38.42 -35.54 3.62
CA TYR A 176 38.17 -34.20 4.14
C TYR A 176 37.26 -33.39 3.20
N GLU A 177 37.52 -33.40 1.90
CA GLU A 177 36.70 -32.69 0.90
C GLU A 177 35.26 -33.23 0.82
N GLU A 178 35.08 -34.55 0.94
CA GLU A 178 33.75 -35.17 0.96
C GLU A 178 32.94 -34.72 2.19
N SER A 179 33.56 -34.68 3.37
CA SER A 179 32.90 -34.23 4.60
C SER A 179 32.46 -32.76 4.57
N GLN A 180 33.24 -31.88 3.93
CA GLN A 180 32.88 -30.48 3.73
C GLN A 180 31.69 -30.35 2.78
N ARG A 181 31.62 -31.19 1.73
CA ARG A 181 30.55 -31.15 0.74
C ARG A 181 29.17 -31.47 1.32
N PHE A 182 29.08 -32.34 2.33
CA PHE A 182 27.83 -32.64 3.03
C PHE A 182 27.35 -31.52 3.97
N SER A 183 28.25 -30.64 4.45
CA SER A 183 27.90 -29.54 5.36
C SER A 183 27.23 -28.32 4.70
N PHE A 184 27.24 -28.23 3.37
CA PHE A 184 26.67 -27.12 2.60
C PHE A 184 25.44 -27.49 1.75
N LEU A 185 24.85 -28.68 1.95
CA LEU A 185 23.59 -29.01 1.27
C LEU A 185 22.43 -28.22 1.90
N PRO A 186 21.62 -27.51 1.10
CA PRO A 186 20.44 -26.82 1.62
C PRO A 186 19.50 -27.86 2.23
N GLN A 187 19.15 -27.67 3.50
CA GLN A 187 18.13 -28.47 4.17
C GLN A 187 16.80 -28.24 3.43
N PRO A 188 16.02 -29.31 3.15
CA PRO A 188 14.72 -29.17 2.48
C PRO A 188 13.79 -28.29 3.33
N ILE A 189 13.10 -27.37 2.63
CA ILE A 189 12.14 -26.39 3.17
C ILE A 189 10.99 -27.09 3.89
#